data_AF-A0A917HR70-F1
#
_entry.id   AF-A0A917HR70-F1
#
_cell.length_a   1.000
_cell.length_b   1.000
_cell.length_c   1.000
_cell.angle_alpha   90.00
_cell.angle_beta   90.00
_cell.angle_gamma   90.00
#
_symmetry.space_group_name_H-M   'P 1'
#
loop_
_entity.id
_entity.type
_entity.pdbx_description
1 polymer ?
#
loop_
_entity_poly.entity_id
_entity_poly.type
_entity_poly.pdbx_seq_one_letter_code
_entity_poly.pdbx_strand_id
1 'polypeptide(L)'
;MSLLRLLFLSSYYHMKPLSLLTRDQVAEMAIAILRATHDGDTLAPQHLKLVELAVNNRLDEAGITLFQALYDNATKREGYTAPFLFGIEHLTIDQNGVIRWRSTVVEHFDHAVWRTPGWRQRMRTAAEEVASRCRALEAKGLQPTARLLLHSD
;
A
#
# COMPACT_ATOMS: atom_id res chain seq x y z
N MET A 1 47.38 -44.00 -24.36
CA MET A 1 48.32 -42.98 -23.83
C MET A 1 47.81 -41.62 -24.30
N SER A 2 46.92 -41.01 -23.53
CA SER A 2 47.18 -40.04 -22.45
C SER A 2 47.48 -38.63 -22.99
N LEU A 3 46.44 -37.79 -23.01
CA LEU A 3 46.54 -36.34 -23.02
C LEU A 3 45.43 -35.79 -22.11
N LEU A 4 45.65 -35.89 -20.79
CA LEU A 4 44.82 -35.22 -19.79
C LEU A 4 45.33 -33.78 -19.63
N ARG A 5 44.66 -32.82 -20.28
CA ARG A 5 44.65 -31.42 -19.87
C ARG A 5 43.62 -31.27 -18.75
N LEU A 6 44.07 -31.30 -17.50
CA LEU A 6 43.29 -30.83 -16.35
C LEU A 6 43.46 -29.31 -16.25
N LEU A 7 42.63 -28.58 -17.00
CA LEU A 7 42.38 -27.17 -16.69
C LEU A 7 41.38 -27.13 -15.54
N PHE A 8 41.87 -26.61 -14.41
CA PHE A 8 41.07 -26.06 -13.33
C PHE A 8 40.04 -25.08 -13.93
N LEU A 9 38.78 -25.49 -13.96
CA LEU A 9 37.66 -24.57 -14.10
C LEU A 9 36.80 -24.71 -12.85
N SER A 10 37.10 -23.78 -11.94
CA SER A 10 36.25 -23.23 -10.90
C SER A 10 34.75 -23.35 -11.24
N SER A 11 34.13 -24.43 -10.78
CA SER A 11 32.67 -24.52 -10.66
C SER A 11 32.25 -23.76 -9.40
N TYR A 12 32.45 -22.44 -9.42
CA TYR A 12 31.63 -21.56 -8.61
C TYR A 12 30.37 -21.33 -9.41
N TYR A 13 29.36 -22.15 -9.11
CA TYR A 13 27.98 -21.86 -9.44
C TYR A 13 27.70 -20.40 -9.13
N HIS A 14 27.56 -19.61 -10.19
CA HIS A 14 27.03 -18.26 -10.14
C HIS A 14 25.54 -18.41 -9.82
N MET A 15 25.21 -18.56 -8.53
CA MET A 15 23.86 -18.29 -8.07
C MET A 15 23.59 -16.82 -8.39
N LYS A 16 22.87 -16.57 -9.49
CA LYS A 16 22.28 -15.25 -9.70
C LYS A 16 21.45 -14.94 -8.45
N PRO A 17 21.73 -13.86 -7.71
CA PRO A 17 20.77 -13.41 -6.70
C PRO A 17 19.44 -13.16 -7.43
N LEU A 18 18.33 -13.59 -6.83
CA LEU A 18 17.00 -13.13 -7.21
C LEU A 18 17.09 -11.60 -7.33
N SER A 19 16.79 -11.08 -8.52
CA SER A 19 17.31 -9.80 -8.99
C SER A 19 16.98 -8.64 -8.05
N LEU A 20 18.01 -8.06 -7.43
CA LEU A 20 17.93 -6.74 -6.83
C LEU A 20 17.68 -5.73 -7.96
N LEU A 21 16.57 -4.98 -7.89
CA LEU A 21 16.26 -3.92 -8.85
C LEU A 21 17.42 -2.91 -8.90
N THR A 22 17.80 -2.49 -10.10
CA THR A 22 18.76 -1.38 -10.23
C THR A 22 18.10 -0.07 -9.81
N ARG A 23 18.92 0.94 -9.49
CA ARG A 23 18.43 2.27 -9.13
C ARG A 23 17.52 2.89 -10.22
N ASP A 24 17.88 2.68 -11.49
CA ASP A 24 17.10 3.18 -12.62
C ASP A 24 15.75 2.46 -12.72
N GLN A 25 15.73 1.13 -12.52
CA GLN A 25 14.47 0.38 -12.47
C GLN A 25 13.56 0.87 -11.33
N VAL A 26 14.12 1.11 -10.14
CA VAL A 26 13.36 1.66 -9.01
C VAL A 26 12.78 3.04 -9.34
N ALA A 27 13.56 3.92 -9.97
CA ALA A 27 13.11 5.25 -10.35
C ALA A 27 11.97 5.20 -11.38
N GLU A 28 12.11 4.40 -12.44
CA GLU A 28 11.07 4.22 -13.46
C GLU A 28 9.78 3.64 -12.87
N MET A 29 9.89 2.63 -12.01
CA MET A 29 8.74 2.05 -11.31
C MET A 29 8.05 3.06 -10.39
N ALA A 30 8.83 3.84 -9.63
CA ALA A 30 8.28 4.87 -8.75
C ALA A 30 7.54 5.96 -9.55
N ILE A 31 8.12 6.44 -10.65
CA ILE A 31 7.48 7.42 -11.54
C ILE A 31 6.18 6.86 -12.12
N ALA A 32 6.17 5.61 -12.55
CA ALA A 32 4.97 4.96 -13.07
C ALA A 32 3.87 4.84 -12.01
N ILE A 33 4.22 4.45 -10.78
CA ILE A 33 3.29 4.40 -9.64
C ILE A 33 2.68 5.79 -9.39
N LEU A 34 3.52 6.82 -9.27
CA LEU A 34 3.05 8.20 -9.00
C LEU A 34 2.14 8.70 -10.12
N ARG A 35 2.52 8.52 -11.40
CA ARG A 35 1.67 8.90 -12.54
C ARG A 35 0.32 8.20 -12.53
N ALA A 36 0.30 6.89 -12.26
CA ALA A 36 -0.94 6.11 -12.22
C ALA A 36 -1.84 6.45 -11.02
N THR A 37 -1.31 7.13 -10.01
CA THR A 37 -2.01 7.44 -8.76
C THR A 37 -2.21 8.94 -8.54
N HIS A 38 -2.24 9.72 -9.62
CA HIS A 38 -2.38 11.18 -9.59
C HIS A 38 -1.33 11.84 -8.71
N ASP A 39 -0.06 11.60 -9.02
CA ASP A 39 1.11 12.05 -8.26
C ASP A 39 1.15 11.52 -6.82
N GLY A 40 0.56 10.33 -6.61
CA GLY A 40 0.46 9.70 -5.30
C GLY A 40 -0.78 10.09 -4.50
N ASP A 41 -1.65 10.97 -5.02
CA ASP A 41 -2.83 11.44 -4.30
C ASP A 41 -3.85 10.35 -3.97
N THR A 42 -3.87 9.25 -4.71
CA THR A 42 -4.77 8.12 -4.45
C THR A 42 -4.10 6.96 -3.72
N LEU A 43 -2.81 7.04 -3.42
CA LEU A 43 -2.10 5.97 -2.70
C LEU A 43 -2.53 5.87 -1.25
N ALA A 44 -2.70 4.65 -0.76
CA ALA A 44 -2.79 4.44 0.67
C ALA A 44 -1.48 4.85 1.38
N PRO A 45 -1.52 5.39 2.61
CA PRO A 45 -0.35 5.92 3.31
C PRO A 45 0.84 4.95 3.37
N GLN A 46 0.58 3.66 3.60
CA GLN A 46 1.62 2.63 3.65
C GLN A 46 2.29 2.37 2.29
N HIS A 47 1.57 2.54 1.18
CA HIS A 47 2.14 2.37 -0.16
C HIS A 47 2.94 3.60 -0.56
N LEU A 48 2.49 4.80 -0.22
CA LEU A 48 3.29 6.01 -0.41
C LEU A 48 4.61 5.92 0.38
N LYS A 49 4.56 5.41 1.62
CA LYS A 49 5.77 5.15 2.40
C LYS A 49 6.70 4.12 1.73
N LEU A 50 6.13 3.09 1.10
CA LEU A 50 6.91 2.09 0.37
C LEU A 50 7.64 2.70 -0.83
N VAL A 51 6.98 3.60 -1.59
CA VAL A 51 7.61 4.36 -2.67
C VAL A 51 8.75 5.23 -2.15
N GLU A 52 8.52 5.96 -1.05
CA GLU A 52 9.55 6.78 -0.39
C GLU A 52 10.77 5.95 0.04
N LEU A 53 10.55 4.79 0.65
CA LEU A 53 11.63 3.90 1.06
C LEU A 53 12.38 3.31 -0.15
N ALA A 54 11.68 2.99 -1.24
CA ALA A 54 12.26 2.50 -2.48
C ALA A 54 13.25 3.51 -3.08
N VAL A 55 12.79 4.73 -3.35
CA VAL A 55 13.62 5.77 -3.99
C VAL A 55 14.81 6.21 -3.13
N ASN A 56 14.71 6.03 -1.80
CA ASN A 56 15.79 6.30 -0.85
C ASN A 56 16.71 5.09 -0.60
N ASN A 57 16.55 4.00 -1.34
CA ASN A 57 17.35 2.77 -1.20
C ASN A 57 17.32 2.19 0.22
N ARG A 58 16.13 2.13 0.82
CA ARG A 58 15.88 1.64 2.19
C ARG A 58 15.02 0.38 2.25
N LEU A 59 14.86 -0.32 1.13
CA LEU A 59 14.14 -1.59 1.07
C LEU A 59 15.10 -2.77 1.24
N ASP A 60 14.64 -3.78 1.97
CA ASP A 60 15.22 -5.13 1.95
C ASP A 60 14.56 -5.97 0.85
N GLU A 61 14.91 -7.26 0.74
CA GLU A 61 14.36 -8.16 -0.29
C GLU A 61 12.83 -8.29 -0.21
N ALA A 62 12.28 -8.32 1.00
CA ALA A 62 10.84 -8.35 1.22
C ALA A 62 10.18 -7.04 0.78
N GLY A 63 10.81 -5.91 1.10
CA GLY A 63 10.41 -4.58 0.65
C GLY A 63 10.43 -4.43 -0.87
N ILE A 64 11.45 -4.96 -1.54
CA ILE A 64 11.55 -4.98 -3.01
C ILE A 64 10.38 -5.78 -3.59
N THR A 65 10.08 -6.96 -3.04
CA THR A 65 8.95 -7.78 -3.48
C THR A 65 7.62 -7.04 -3.32
N LEU A 66 7.41 -6.38 -2.18
CA LEU A 66 6.22 -5.55 -1.95
C LEU A 66 6.14 -4.36 -2.90
N PHE A 67 7.28 -3.74 -3.23
CA PHE A 67 7.36 -2.60 -4.13
C PHE A 67 7.02 -3.00 -5.58
N GLN A 68 7.47 -4.18 -6.02
CA GLN A 68 7.09 -4.76 -7.31
C GLN A 68 5.58 -5.06 -7.36
N ALA A 69 5.03 -5.67 -6.30
CA ALA A 69 3.59 -5.91 -6.22
C ALA A 69 2.77 -4.60 -6.20
N LEU A 70 3.30 -3.53 -5.58
CA LEU A 70 2.70 -2.21 -5.63
C LEU A 70 2.69 -1.64 -7.05
N TYR A 71 3.81 -1.74 -7.76
CA TYR A 71 3.90 -1.33 -9.16
C TYR A 71 2.82 -2.03 -10.00
N ASP A 72 2.77 -3.35 -9.95
CA ASP A 72 1.77 -4.13 -10.70
C ASP A 72 0.33 -3.73 -10.35
N ASN A 73 0.04 -3.50 -9.07
CA ASN A 73 -1.27 -3.06 -8.61
C ASN A 73 -1.61 -1.62 -9.04
N ALA A 74 -0.63 -0.72 -9.09
CA ALA A 74 -0.84 0.67 -9.47
C ALA A 74 -1.00 0.84 -10.99
N THR A 75 -0.25 0.08 -11.80
CA THR A 75 -0.19 0.23 -13.26
C THR A 75 -1.13 -0.70 -14.01
N LYS A 76 -1.90 -1.55 -13.33
CA LYS A 76 -2.91 -2.39 -13.97
C LYS A 76 -4.01 -1.55 -14.64
N ARG A 77 -4.68 -2.16 -15.63
CA ARG A 77 -5.66 -1.47 -16.49
C ARG A 77 -6.86 -0.92 -15.72
N GLU A 78 -7.26 -1.59 -14.65
CA GLU A 78 -8.38 -1.20 -13.79
C GLU A 78 -8.05 0.02 -12.90
N GLY A 79 -6.77 0.45 -12.88
CA GLY A 79 -6.26 1.46 -11.98
C GLY A 79 -5.91 0.90 -10.60
N TYR A 80 -5.29 1.76 -9.78
CA TYR A 80 -4.84 1.39 -8.44
C TYR A 80 -5.99 0.93 -7.54
N THR A 81 -5.84 -0.25 -6.93
CA THR A 81 -6.73 -0.71 -5.86
C THR A 81 -6.12 -0.43 -4.50
N ALA A 82 -6.75 0.48 -3.76
CA ALA A 82 -6.37 0.76 -2.38
C ALA A 82 -6.69 -0.45 -1.47
N PRO A 83 -5.78 -0.83 -0.57
CA PRO A 83 -6.07 -1.83 0.44
C PRO A 83 -7.11 -1.32 1.43
N PHE A 84 -7.93 -2.24 1.94
CA PHE A 84 -8.89 -1.91 2.98
C PHE A 84 -8.20 -1.55 4.31
N LEU A 85 -8.66 -0.47 4.93
CA LEU A 85 -8.16 0.01 6.21
C LEU A 85 -8.39 -1.06 7.28
N PHE A 86 -7.30 -1.56 7.86
CA PHE A 86 -7.30 -2.67 8.83
C PHE A 86 -8.00 -3.97 8.34
N GLY A 87 -8.14 -4.14 7.03
CA GLY A 87 -8.86 -5.28 6.43
C GLY A 87 -10.39 -5.17 6.49
N ILE A 88 -10.91 -3.99 6.83
CA ILE A 88 -12.36 -3.76 6.92
C ILE A 88 -12.91 -3.50 5.53
N GLU A 89 -13.68 -4.44 5.00
CA GLU A 89 -14.22 -4.37 3.63
C GLU A 89 -14.92 -3.03 3.35
N HIS A 90 -14.65 -2.48 2.17
CA HIS A 90 -15.14 -1.19 1.67
C HIS A 90 -14.62 0.08 2.36
N LEU A 91 -13.86 -0.06 3.45
CA LEU A 91 -13.27 1.07 4.16
C LEU A 91 -11.85 1.33 3.67
N THR A 92 -11.57 2.55 3.22
CA THR A 92 -10.22 2.97 2.79
C THR A 92 -9.82 4.29 3.45
N ILE A 93 -8.52 4.58 3.45
CA ILE A 93 -7.95 5.85 3.91
C ILE A 93 -6.89 6.34 2.92
N ASP A 94 -6.84 7.65 2.68
CA ASP A 94 -5.79 8.30 1.89
C ASP A 94 -4.72 8.96 2.77
N GLN A 95 -3.67 9.50 2.14
CA GLN A 95 -2.56 10.20 2.79
C GLN A 95 -2.96 11.45 3.56
N ASN A 96 -4.17 11.98 3.34
CA ASN A 96 -4.72 13.13 4.06
C ASN A 96 -5.63 12.70 5.21
N GLY A 97 -5.78 11.39 5.46
CA GLY A 97 -6.61 10.88 6.55
C GLY A 97 -8.09 10.81 6.20
N VAL A 98 -8.49 11.04 4.95
CA VAL A 98 -9.90 10.96 4.55
C VAL A 98 -10.33 9.50 4.47
N ILE A 99 -11.38 9.16 5.22
CA ILE A 99 -11.97 7.83 5.28
C ILE A 99 -13.11 7.73 4.26
N ARG A 100 -13.06 6.70 3.42
CA ARG A 100 -14.12 6.41 2.45
C ARG A 100 -14.74 5.05 2.70
N TRP A 101 -16.06 4.99 2.53
CA TRP A 101 -16.86 3.76 2.46
C TRP A 101 -17.42 3.61 1.06
N ARG A 102 -17.05 2.54 0.33
CA ARG A 102 -17.44 2.34 -1.09
C ARG A 102 -17.23 3.60 -1.93
N SER A 103 -16.07 4.23 -1.79
CA SER A 103 -15.69 5.50 -2.45
C SER A 103 -16.39 6.77 -1.96
N THR A 104 -17.39 6.68 -1.06
CA THR A 104 -18.04 7.86 -0.47
C THR A 104 -17.28 8.31 0.78
N VAL A 105 -17.00 9.61 0.91
CA VAL A 105 -16.35 10.16 2.12
C VAL A 105 -17.31 10.06 3.31
N VAL A 106 -16.83 9.43 4.39
CA VAL A 106 -17.64 9.18 5.59
C VAL A 106 -17.01 9.72 6.88
N GLU A 107 -15.70 9.95 6.91
CA GLU A 107 -15.01 10.51 8.08
C GLU A 107 -13.64 11.06 7.67
N HIS A 108 -12.97 11.79 8.56
CA HIS A 108 -11.59 12.22 8.42
C HIS A 108 -10.81 11.99 9.72
N PHE A 109 -9.73 11.22 9.67
CA PHE A 109 -8.86 10.96 10.82
C PHE A 109 -7.70 11.95 10.85
N ASP A 110 -7.49 12.58 12.01
CA ASP A 110 -6.37 13.51 12.21
C ASP A 110 -5.02 12.77 12.36
N HIS A 111 -4.05 13.15 11.53
CA HIS A 111 -2.68 12.63 11.55
C HIS A 111 -1.92 12.92 12.85
N ALA A 112 -2.24 14.00 13.57
CA ALA A 112 -1.59 14.33 14.84
C ALA A 112 -1.78 13.19 15.87
N VAL A 113 -2.91 12.49 15.80
CA VAL A 113 -3.24 11.37 16.68
C VAL A 113 -2.33 10.16 16.45
N TRP A 114 -1.75 10.00 15.26
CA TRP A 114 -1.02 8.80 14.83
C TRP A 114 0.40 8.68 15.40
N ARG A 115 0.85 9.67 16.19
CA ARG A 115 2.17 9.66 16.86
C ARG A 115 2.10 9.29 18.34
N THR A 116 0.91 9.01 18.86
CA THR A 116 0.70 8.76 20.29
C THR A 116 0.78 7.26 20.63
N PRO A 117 1.26 6.86 21.83
CA PRO A 117 1.32 5.43 22.21
C PRO A 117 -0.04 4.74 22.06
N GLY A 118 -0.08 3.58 21.41
CA GLY A 118 -1.33 2.83 21.15
C GLY A 118 -2.21 3.38 20.02
N TRP A 119 -1.72 4.33 19.20
CA TRP A 119 -2.49 4.93 18.12
C TRP A 119 -3.10 3.89 17.17
N ARG A 120 -2.36 2.82 16.84
CA ARG A 120 -2.81 1.79 15.89
C ARG A 120 -4.06 1.07 16.39
N GLN A 121 -4.13 0.75 17.68
CA GLN A 121 -5.29 0.11 18.26
C GLN A 121 -6.48 1.07 18.30
N ARG A 122 -6.27 2.32 18.71
CA ARG A 122 -7.33 3.35 18.71
C ARG A 122 -7.90 3.59 17.32
N MET A 123 -7.02 3.71 16.31
CA MET A 123 -7.42 3.91 14.93
C MET A 123 -8.19 2.70 14.38
N ARG A 124 -7.80 1.47 14.75
CA ARG A 124 -8.58 0.27 14.43
C ARG A 124 -9.97 0.32 15.04
N THR A 125 -10.07 0.61 16.34
CA THR A 125 -11.38 0.70 17.02
C THR A 125 -12.27 1.77 16.39
N ALA A 126 -11.72 2.95 16.09
CA ALA A 126 -12.45 4.01 15.40
C ALA A 126 -12.90 3.59 13.99
N ALA A 127 -12.04 2.90 13.23
CA ALA A 127 -12.38 2.37 11.91
C ALA A 127 -13.49 1.31 11.97
N GLU A 128 -13.46 0.43 12.97
CA GLU A 128 -14.50 -0.58 13.22
C GLU A 128 -15.84 0.08 13.56
N GLU A 129 -15.82 1.16 14.35
CA GLU A 129 -17.00 1.95 14.70
C GLU A 129 -17.60 2.65 13.48
N VAL A 130 -16.79 3.34 12.67
CA VAL A 130 -17.22 3.96 11.41
C VAL A 130 -17.88 2.93 10.50
N ALA A 131 -17.24 1.77 10.32
CA ALA A 131 -17.78 0.70 9.49
C ALA A 131 -19.09 0.12 10.04
N SER A 132 -19.22 0.02 11.37
CA SER A 132 -20.47 -0.40 12.03
C SER A 132 -21.62 0.55 11.69
N ARG A 133 -21.39 1.87 11.83
CA ARG A 133 -22.37 2.91 11.50
C ARG A 133 -22.74 2.91 10.02
N CYS A 134 -21.77 2.76 9.12
CA CYS A 134 -22.02 2.61 7.69
C CYS A 134 -22.94 1.43 7.39
N ARG A 135 -22.65 0.24 7.94
CA ARG A 135 -23.50 -0.95 7.76
C ARG A 135 -24.91 -0.74 8.32
N ALA A 136 -25.04 -0.06 9.46
CA ALA A 136 -26.35 0.25 10.04
C ALA A 136 -27.19 1.21 9.16
N LEU A 137 -26.55 2.18 8.50
CA LEU A 137 -27.21 3.04 7.52
C LEU A 137 -27.61 2.25 6.26
N GLU A 138 -26.71 1.41 5.73
CA GLU A 138 -27.01 0.55 4.56
C GLU A 138 -28.18 -0.41 4.86
N ALA A 139 -28.26 -0.97 6.07
CA ALA A 139 -29.37 -1.83 6.50
C ALA A 139 -30.72 -1.09 6.54
N LYS A 140 -30.70 0.24 6.69
CA LYS A 140 -31.88 1.12 6.60
C LYS A 140 -32.16 1.59 5.16
N GLY A 141 -31.39 1.14 4.18
CA GLY A 141 -31.47 1.60 2.78
C GLY A 141 -30.88 2.99 2.56
N LEU A 142 -30.10 3.51 3.51
CA LEU A 142 -29.47 4.83 3.43
C LEU A 142 -28.03 4.71 2.94
N GLN A 143 -27.60 5.61 2.05
CA GLN A 143 -26.21 5.70 1.65
C GLN A 143 -25.37 6.36 2.76
N PRO A 144 -24.29 5.72 3.25
CA PRO A 144 -23.41 6.32 4.24
C PRO A 144 -22.77 7.60 3.72
N THR A 145 -22.87 8.68 4.49
CA THR A 145 -22.18 9.96 4.24
C THR A 145 -21.70 10.52 5.57
N ALA A 146 -20.65 11.35 5.56
CA ALA A 146 -20.14 11.97 6.79
C ALA A 146 -21.25 12.64 7.63
N ARG A 147 -22.18 13.34 6.97
CA ARG A 147 -23.32 13.97 7.64
C ARG A 147 -24.22 12.96 8.37
N LEU A 148 -24.52 11.82 7.76
CA LEU A 148 -25.41 10.82 8.36
C LEU A 148 -24.73 10.06 9.50
N LEU A 149 -23.42 9.82 9.42
CA LEU A 149 -22.66 9.15 10.48
C LEU A 149 -22.56 9.97 11.78
N LEU A 150 -22.65 11.30 11.69
CA LEU A 150 -22.65 12.20 12.85
C LEU A 150 -23.99 12.25 13.59
N HIS A 151 -25.07 11.75 12.98
CA HIS A 151 -26.44 11.83 13.51
C HIS A 151 -27.11 10.46 13.64
N SER A 152 -26.36 9.36 13.57
CA SER A 152 -26.88 8.00 13.47
C SER A 152 -27.07 7.27 14.81
N ASP A 153 -27.26 7.99 15.92
CA ASP A 153 -27.43 7.39 17.26
C ASP A 153 -28.68 6.50 17.37
#